data_AF-A4FIR3-F1
#
_entry.id   AF-A4FIR3-F1
#
_cell.length_a   1.000
_cell.length_b   1.000
_cell.length_c   1.000
_cell.angle_alpha   90.00
_cell.angle_beta   90.00
_cell.angle_gamma   90.00
#
_symmetry.space_group_name_H-M   'P 1'
#
loop_
_entity.id
_entity.type
_entity.pdbx_description
1 polymer ?
#
loop_
_entity_poly.entity_id
_entity_poly.type
_entity_poly.pdbx_seq_one_letter_code
_entity_poly.pdbx_strand_id
1 'polypeptide(L)'
;MGFWAPVGYVAGLFIVYATGFSSLVQLLVITFAGLAVYGSYTAVRAGWIHRNAGWGLSAAFLVAWVVVNAHGGWFMNTSETQRPGSWDFPWYFAAMATTLALYLAALRVASTAEGRTHLDAGAWLITTLLAVLALSYYGEFGPLATAPLPEPFDLLAVVVVAGASYWWAVRSGFHTAQLQDALDGPAEEPETPSGQEITGAPAAEPTASSGT
;
A
#
# COMPACT_ATOMS: atom_id res chain seq x y z
N MET A 1 -0.35 -3.22 22.02
CA MET A 1 0.60 -3.31 20.89
C MET A 1 2.00 -3.35 21.45
N GLY A 2 2.83 -4.33 21.05
CA GLY A 2 4.18 -4.48 21.60
C GLY A 2 5.12 -3.38 21.11
N PHE A 3 6.00 -2.90 21.99
CA PHE A 3 7.04 -1.89 21.72
C PHE A 3 7.82 -2.12 20.41
N TRP A 4 8.02 -3.38 20.02
CA TRP A 4 8.77 -3.77 18.83
C TRP A 4 8.15 -3.35 17.50
N ALA A 5 6.81 -3.25 17.41
CA ALA A 5 6.13 -2.91 16.16
C ALA A 5 6.44 -1.47 15.67
N PRO A 6 6.25 -0.42 16.47
CA PRO A 6 6.61 0.94 16.04
C PRO A 6 8.11 1.11 15.84
N VAL A 7 8.96 0.45 16.65
CA VAL A 7 10.42 0.50 16.49
C VAL A 7 10.84 -0.12 15.16
N GLY A 8 10.30 -1.28 14.80
CA GLY A 8 10.55 -1.91 13.51
C GLY A 8 10.09 -1.04 12.33
N TYR A 9 8.95 -0.36 12.48
CA TYR A 9 8.45 0.58 11.46
C TYR A 9 9.40 1.77 11.26
N VAL A 10 9.85 2.39 12.36
CA VAL A 10 10.84 3.49 12.32
C VAL A 10 12.13 3.03 11.65
N ALA A 11 12.66 1.86 12.02
CA ALA A 11 13.86 1.31 11.40
C ALA A 11 13.68 1.06 9.90
N GLY A 12 12.52 0.53 9.49
CA GLY A 12 12.20 0.34 8.08
C GLY A 12 12.15 1.66 7.29
N LEU A 13 11.51 2.69 7.83
CA LEU A 13 11.46 4.00 7.18
C LEU A 13 12.83 4.67 7.12
N PHE A 14 13.66 4.46 8.14
CA PHE A 14 15.05 4.90 8.14
C PHE A 14 15.86 4.23 7.03
N ILE A 15 15.72 2.92 6.81
CA ILE A 15 16.40 2.24 5.70
C ILE A 15 15.99 2.86 4.36
N VAL A 16 14.70 3.12 4.16
CA VAL A 16 14.20 3.79 2.95
C VAL A 16 14.82 5.17 2.78
N TYR A 17 14.88 5.97 3.85
CA TYR A 17 15.53 7.28 3.85
C TYR A 17 17.03 7.19 3.51
N ALA A 18 17.73 6.23 4.09
CA ALA A 18 19.17 6.03 3.88
C ALA A 18 19.53 5.53 2.47
N THR A 19 18.56 5.12 1.64
CA THR A 19 18.82 4.74 0.24
C THR A 19 19.21 5.92 -0.67
N GLY A 20 19.03 7.14 -0.19
CA GLY A 20 19.36 8.37 -0.90
C GLY A 20 18.27 8.85 -1.85
N PHE A 21 18.35 10.14 -2.18
CA PHE A 21 17.30 10.84 -2.93
C PHE A 21 17.05 10.26 -4.33
N SER A 22 18.10 10.00 -5.12
CA SER A 22 17.95 9.46 -6.47
C SER A 22 17.24 8.10 -6.50
N SER A 23 17.65 7.18 -5.61
CA SER A 23 17.02 5.86 -5.47
C SER A 23 15.56 5.98 -5.07
N LEU A 24 15.28 6.86 -4.10
CA LEU A 24 13.95 7.08 -3.57
C LEU A 24 13.00 7.65 -4.63
N VAL A 25 13.43 8.67 -5.39
CA VAL A 25 12.63 9.22 -6.51
C VAL A 25 12.26 8.12 -7.50
N GLN A 26 13.24 7.33 -7.96
CA GLN A 26 12.99 6.27 -8.94
C GLN A 26 11.97 5.24 -8.43
N LEU A 27 12.12 4.82 -7.17
CA LEU A 27 11.18 3.92 -6.52
C LEU A 27 9.78 4.51 -6.46
N LEU A 28 9.62 5.75 -5.96
CA LEU A 28 8.31 6.38 -5.85
C LEU A 28 7.63 6.57 -7.21
N VAL A 29 8.38 6.95 -8.24
CA VAL A 29 7.81 7.13 -9.59
C VAL A 29 7.19 5.83 -10.10
N ILE A 30 7.89 4.71 -9.91
CA ILE A 30 7.41 3.39 -10.32
C ILE A 30 6.25 2.93 -9.42
N THR A 31 6.39 3.06 -8.10
CA THR A 31 5.35 2.69 -7.13
C THR A 31 4.04 3.44 -7.39
N PHE A 32 4.11 4.75 -7.63
CA PHE A 32 2.93 5.56 -7.89
C PHE A 32 2.38 5.41 -9.30
N ALA A 33 3.19 5.06 -10.29
CA ALA A 33 2.64 4.62 -11.59
C ALA A 33 1.74 3.37 -11.42
N GLY A 34 2.06 2.51 -10.44
CA GLY A 34 1.21 1.38 -10.04
C GLY A 34 -0.20 1.77 -9.58
N LEU A 35 -0.43 3.00 -9.10
CA LEU A 35 -1.77 3.49 -8.75
C LEU A 35 -2.70 3.57 -9.97
N ALA A 36 -2.15 3.74 -11.16
CA ALA A 36 -2.92 3.67 -12.39
C ALA A 36 -3.50 2.26 -12.61
N VAL A 37 -2.68 1.23 -12.38
CA VAL A 37 -3.10 -0.17 -12.47
C VAL A 37 -4.19 -0.46 -11.45
N TYR A 38 -4.05 0.05 -10.23
CA TYR A 38 -5.08 -0.06 -9.21
C TYR A 38 -6.43 0.51 -9.69
N GLY A 39 -6.44 1.73 -10.22
CA GLY A 39 -7.68 2.37 -10.71
C GLY A 39 -8.30 1.67 -11.93
N SER A 40 -7.48 1.18 -12.86
CA SER A 40 -7.95 0.59 -14.10
C SER A 40 -8.35 -0.88 -13.98
N TYR A 41 -7.75 -1.59 -13.04
CA TYR A 41 -7.93 -3.04 -12.88
C TYR A 41 -8.57 -3.39 -11.54
N THR A 42 -7.91 -3.11 -10.42
CA THR A 42 -8.38 -3.54 -9.10
C THR A 42 -9.73 -2.91 -8.75
N ALA A 43 -9.85 -1.59 -8.86
CA ALA A 43 -11.09 -0.88 -8.55
C ALA A 43 -12.25 -1.24 -9.49
N VAL A 44 -11.96 -1.49 -10.77
CA VAL A 44 -12.96 -1.92 -11.75
C VAL A 44 -13.41 -3.37 -11.49
N ARG A 45 -12.46 -4.27 -11.21
CA ARG A 45 -12.75 -5.70 -10.96
C ARG A 45 -13.50 -5.91 -9.65
N ALA A 46 -13.22 -5.10 -8.63
CA ALA A 46 -13.96 -5.09 -7.37
C ALA A 46 -15.35 -4.44 -7.50
N GLY A 47 -15.67 -3.83 -8.65
CA GLY A 47 -16.96 -3.15 -8.86
C GLY A 47 -17.10 -1.80 -8.15
N TRP A 48 -15.99 -1.24 -7.64
CA TRP A 48 -16.02 0.05 -6.95
C TRP A 48 -16.15 1.23 -7.92
N ILE A 49 -15.66 1.09 -9.15
CA ILE A 49 -15.70 2.13 -10.19
C ILE A 49 -16.17 1.53 -11.51
N HIS A 50 -16.93 2.30 -12.28
CA HIS A 50 -17.35 1.91 -13.63
C HIS A 50 -16.14 1.80 -14.58
N ARG A 51 -16.10 0.78 -15.44
CA ARG A 51 -14.95 0.47 -16.31
C ARG A 51 -14.38 1.68 -17.08
N ASN A 52 -15.24 2.44 -17.75
CA ASN A 52 -14.82 3.58 -18.57
C ASN A 52 -14.19 4.70 -17.72
N ALA A 53 -14.73 4.94 -16.52
CA ALA A 53 -14.18 5.93 -15.60
C ALA A 53 -12.82 5.48 -15.05
N GLY A 54 -12.70 4.21 -14.62
CA GLY A 54 -11.44 3.66 -14.14
C GLY A 54 -10.34 3.73 -15.19
N TRP A 55 -10.61 3.31 -16.42
CA TRP A 55 -9.62 3.37 -17.51
C TRP A 55 -9.27 4.80 -17.90
N GLY A 56 -10.28 5.68 -18.05
CA GLY A 56 -10.06 7.07 -18.44
C GLY A 56 -9.24 7.84 -17.40
N LEU A 57 -9.58 7.71 -16.12
CA LEU A 57 -8.85 8.36 -15.02
C LEU A 57 -7.42 7.84 -14.91
N SER A 58 -7.20 6.51 -14.97
CA SER A 58 -5.87 5.93 -14.90
C SER A 58 -4.98 6.32 -16.07
N ALA A 59 -5.53 6.37 -17.29
CA ALA A 59 -4.78 6.79 -18.47
C ALA A 59 -4.40 8.28 -18.38
N ALA A 60 -5.35 9.15 -18.01
CA ALA A 60 -5.08 10.57 -17.82
C ALA A 60 -4.03 10.81 -16.72
N PHE A 61 -4.13 10.08 -15.60
CA PHE A 61 -3.13 10.12 -14.54
C PHE A 61 -1.76 9.66 -15.02
N LEU A 62 -1.64 8.55 -15.75
CA LEU A 62 -0.34 8.10 -16.27
C LEU A 62 0.30 9.12 -17.19
N VAL A 63 -0.47 9.72 -18.09
CA VAL A 63 0.04 10.77 -18.99
C VAL A 63 0.54 11.95 -18.17
N ALA A 64 -0.25 12.46 -17.23
CA ALA A 64 0.16 13.56 -16.35
C ALA A 64 1.40 13.19 -15.51
N TRP A 65 1.43 11.96 -14.98
CA TRP A 65 2.53 11.44 -14.17
C TRP A 65 3.83 11.37 -14.97
N VAL A 66 3.79 10.87 -16.21
CA VAL A 66 4.95 10.84 -17.11
C VAL A 66 5.44 12.27 -17.40
N VAL A 67 4.54 13.20 -17.71
CA VAL A 67 4.89 14.60 -17.99
C VAL A 67 5.57 15.25 -16.78
N VAL A 68 4.99 15.14 -15.58
CA VAL A 68 5.57 15.70 -14.35
C VAL A 68 6.96 15.13 -14.08
N ASN A 69 7.15 13.81 -14.22
CA ASN A 69 8.44 13.16 -13.96
C ASN A 69 9.50 13.46 -15.04
N ALA A 70 9.09 13.64 -16.30
CA ALA A 70 9.98 14.09 -17.35
C ALA A 70 10.51 15.51 -17.08
N HIS A 71 9.64 16.42 -16.60
CA HIS A 71 10.03 17.79 -16.27
C HIS A 71 10.81 17.92 -14.96
N GLY A 72 10.64 17.00 -14.00
CA GLY A 72 11.44 16.99 -12.76
C GLY A 72 12.92 16.69 -12.99
N GLY A 73 13.26 15.83 -13.95
CA GLY A 73 14.65 15.60 -14.36
C GLY A 73 15.48 14.66 -13.49
N TRP A 74 14.91 14.11 -12.42
CA TRP A 74 15.56 13.09 -11.57
C TRP A 74 15.25 11.66 -11.98
N PHE A 75 14.11 11.43 -12.66
CA PHE A 75 13.72 10.08 -13.07
C PHE A 75 14.61 9.54 -14.20
N MET A 76 15.05 8.28 -14.06
CA MET A 76 16.06 7.64 -14.94
C MET A 76 17.37 8.42 -15.02
N ASN A 77 17.81 8.98 -13.89
CA ASN A 77 19.12 9.58 -13.75
C ASN A 77 19.91 8.78 -12.71
N THR A 78 21.10 8.30 -13.08
CA THR A 78 21.97 7.55 -12.16
C THR A 78 22.89 8.46 -11.36
N SER A 79 22.90 9.76 -11.67
CA SER A 79 23.61 10.78 -10.90
C SER A 79 22.65 11.49 -9.94
N GLU A 80 23.17 11.99 -8.82
CA GLU A 80 22.44 12.88 -7.90
C GLU A 80 22.20 14.29 -8.49
N THR A 81 22.67 14.54 -9.71
CA THR A 81 22.52 15.83 -10.38
C THR A 81 21.22 15.90 -11.16
N GLN A 82 20.47 16.99 -10.97
CA GLN A 82 19.26 17.24 -11.75
C GLN A 82 19.59 17.52 -13.22
N ARG A 83 18.76 17.06 -14.16
CA ARG A 83 18.91 17.40 -15.58
C ARG A 83 18.78 18.92 -15.82
N PRO A 84 19.58 19.51 -16.73
CA PRO A 84 19.46 20.93 -17.07
C PRO A 84 18.09 21.29 -17.64
N GLY A 85 17.54 22.44 -17.23
CA GLY A 85 16.24 22.94 -17.71
C GLY A 85 15.01 22.27 -17.08
N SER A 86 15.21 21.45 -16.06
CA SER A 86 14.14 20.83 -15.27
C SER A 86 13.56 21.77 -14.21
N TRP A 87 12.40 21.40 -13.65
CA TRP A 87 11.74 22.18 -12.62
C TRP A 87 12.45 22.09 -11.27
N ASP A 88 12.58 23.21 -10.56
CA ASP A 88 13.05 23.21 -9.19
C ASP A 88 12.23 22.26 -8.31
N PHE A 89 12.87 21.69 -7.29
CA PHE A 89 12.25 20.65 -6.45
C PHE A 89 10.90 21.06 -5.86
N PRO A 90 10.70 22.28 -5.32
CA PRO A 90 9.39 22.66 -4.78
C PRO A 90 8.27 22.59 -5.82
N TRP A 91 8.55 22.97 -7.08
CA TRP A 91 7.57 22.90 -8.17
C TRP A 91 7.32 21.48 -8.64
N TYR A 92 8.38 20.69 -8.79
CA TYR A 92 8.26 19.28 -9.10
C TYR A 92 7.48 18.51 -8.03
N PHE A 93 7.83 18.70 -6.76
CA PHE A 93 7.17 18.08 -5.62
C PHE A 93 5.69 18.50 -5.53
N ALA A 94 5.40 19.79 -5.68
CA ALA A 94 4.03 20.29 -5.70
C ALA A 94 3.22 19.68 -6.87
N ALA A 95 3.81 19.56 -8.06
CA ALA A 95 3.17 18.93 -9.20
C ALA A 95 2.91 17.43 -8.98
N MET A 96 3.86 16.69 -8.40
CA MET A 96 3.67 15.28 -8.02
C MET A 96 2.54 15.13 -7.01
N ALA A 97 2.61 15.88 -5.90
CA ALA A 97 1.62 15.83 -4.83
C ALA A 97 0.22 16.21 -5.34
N THR A 98 0.13 17.26 -6.17
CA THR A 98 -1.13 17.70 -6.77
C THR A 98 -1.68 16.65 -7.73
N THR A 99 -0.85 16.05 -8.57
CA THR A 99 -1.29 15.00 -9.52
C THR A 99 -1.83 13.78 -8.78
N LEU A 100 -1.15 13.35 -7.71
CA LEU A 100 -1.61 12.25 -6.85
C LEU A 100 -2.90 12.61 -6.14
N ALA A 101 -2.98 13.79 -5.51
CA ALA A 101 -4.16 14.24 -4.80
C ALA A 101 -5.38 14.36 -5.72
N LEU A 102 -5.22 14.93 -6.93
CA LEU A 102 -6.28 15.03 -7.93
C LEU A 102 -6.73 13.66 -8.42
N TYR A 103 -5.81 12.73 -8.67
CA TYR A 103 -6.16 11.38 -9.08
C TYR A 103 -6.92 10.63 -7.97
N LEU A 104 -6.45 10.69 -6.73
CA LEU A 104 -7.15 10.09 -5.58
C LEU A 104 -8.53 10.72 -5.38
N ALA A 105 -8.65 12.05 -5.49
CA ALA A 105 -9.93 12.75 -5.38
C ALA A 105 -10.88 12.34 -6.50
N ALA A 106 -10.40 12.25 -7.75
CA ALA A 106 -11.20 11.81 -8.89
C ALA A 106 -11.67 10.35 -8.73
N LEU A 107 -10.77 9.45 -8.32
CA LEU A 107 -11.14 8.07 -7.99
C LEU A 107 -12.16 8.02 -6.86
N ARG A 108 -11.97 8.81 -5.80
CA ARG A 108 -12.89 8.88 -4.66
C ARG A 108 -14.28 9.34 -5.08
N VAL A 109 -14.39 10.34 -5.94
CA VAL A 109 -15.68 10.82 -6.47
C VAL A 109 -16.35 9.78 -7.37
N ALA A 110 -15.56 9.04 -8.15
CA ALA A 110 -16.07 7.99 -9.05
C ALA A 110 -16.36 6.66 -8.34
N SER A 111 -15.96 6.50 -7.08
CA SER A 111 -16.04 5.24 -6.33
C SER A 111 -17.33 5.09 -5.53
N THR A 112 -17.75 3.85 -5.32
CA THR A 112 -18.76 3.47 -4.31
C THR A 112 -18.31 3.80 -2.88
N ALA A 113 -19.23 3.69 -1.90
CA ALA A 113 -18.90 3.89 -0.49
C ALA A 113 -17.75 2.99 -0.02
N GLU A 114 -17.76 1.72 -0.41
CA GLU A 114 -16.70 0.76 -0.09
C GLU A 114 -15.35 1.15 -0.73
N GLY A 115 -15.34 1.50 -2.02
CA GLY A 115 -14.12 1.95 -2.70
C GLY A 115 -13.50 3.21 -2.06
N ARG A 116 -14.34 4.18 -1.65
CA ARG A 116 -13.89 5.39 -0.94
C ARG A 116 -13.21 5.04 0.38
N THR A 117 -13.78 4.10 1.12
CA THR A 117 -13.20 3.59 2.37
C THR A 117 -11.80 3.02 2.11
N HIS A 118 -11.62 2.17 1.10
CA HIS A 118 -10.30 1.64 0.73
C HIS A 118 -9.29 2.71 0.33
N LEU A 119 -9.70 3.71 -0.45
CA LEU A 119 -8.86 4.84 -0.84
C LEU A 119 -8.38 5.64 0.39
N ASP A 120 -9.30 5.87 1.34
CA ASP A 120 -9.02 6.67 2.53
C ASP A 120 -8.01 6.00 3.46
N ALA A 121 -8.09 4.68 3.63
CA ALA A 121 -7.07 3.95 4.38
C ALA A 121 -5.74 3.80 3.64
N GLY A 122 -5.71 3.97 2.32
CA GLY A 122 -4.47 4.00 1.55
C GLY A 122 -3.75 5.36 1.59
N ALA A 123 -4.46 6.43 1.97
CA ALA A 123 -3.96 7.80 1.85
C ALA A 123 -2.73 8.10 2.72
N TRP A 124 -2.63 7.47 3.90
CA TRP A 124 -1.48 7.65 4.79
C TRP A 124 -0.19 7.22 4.10
N LEU A 125 -0.19 6.09 3.37
CA LEU A 125 1.01 5.54 2.75
C LEU A 125 1.56 6.49 1.68
N ILE A 126 0.68 7.02 0.83
CA ILE A 126 1.06 7.98 -0.22
C ILE A 126 1.64 9.24 0.42
N THR A 127 0.98 9.75 1.47
CA THR A 127 1.44 10.94 2.20
C THR A 127 2.80 10.71 2.85
N THR A 128 3.01 9.56 3.47
CA THR A 128 4.29 9.20 4.10
C THR A 128 5.41 9.10 3.09
N LEU A 129 5.18 8.44 1.94
CA LEU A 129 6.19 8.35 0.89
C LEU A 129 6.58 9.74 0.36
N LEU A 130 5.60 10.62 0.13
CA LEU A 130 5.89 12.01 -0.25
C LEU A 130 6.65 12.77 0.85
N ALA A 131 6.29 12.59 2.13
CA ALA A 131 6.99 13.21 3.24
C ALA A 131 8.45 12.76 3.33
N VAL A 132 8.72 11.46 3.15
CA VAL A 132 10.08 10.91 3.14
C VAL A 132 10.86 11.42 1.93
N LEU A 133 10.23 11.57 0.76
CA LEU A 133 10.87 12.18 -0.40
C LEU A 133 11.28 13.64 -0.14
N ALA A 134 10.39 14.43 0.44
CA ALA A 134 10.69 15.81 0.82
C ALA A 134 11.82 15.87 1.85
N LEU A 135 11.77 15.00 2.86
CA LEU A 135 12.81 14.93 3.88
C LEU A 135 14.15 14.50 3.28
N SER A 136 14.16 13.54 2.36
CA SER A 136 15.36 13.10 1.65
C SER A 136 15.97 14.22 0.81
N TYR A 137 15.17 15.10 0.20
CA TYR A 137 15.71 16.22 -0.55
C TYR A 137 16.43 17.25 0.35
N TYR A 138 15.86 17.55 1.52
CA TYR A 138 16.39 18.56 2.45
C TYR A 138 17.36 18.01 3.51
N GLY A 139 17.45 16.69 3.63
CA GLY A 139 18.31 15.98 4.57
C GLY A 139 19.71 15.71 4.03
N GLU A 140 20.52 15.04 4.85
CA GLU A 140 21.92 14.72 4.56
C GLU A 140 22.09 13.83 3.31
N PHE A 141 21.14 12.93 3.04
CA PHE A 141 21.16 12.04 1.86
C PHE A 141 20.55 12.66 0.60
N GLY A 142 20.39 13.99 0.58
CA GLY A 142 19.80 14.75 -0.51
C GLY A 142 20.81 15.19 -1.59
N PRO A 143 20.32 15.79 -2.68
CA PRO A 143 21.15 16.27 -3.78
C PRO A 143 21.77 17.65 -3.53
N LEU A 144 21.42 18.31 -2.41
CA LEU A 144 21.90 19.64 -2.07
C LEU A 144 23.31 19.58 -1.48
N ALA A 145 24.22 20.44 -1.94
CA ALA A 145 25.60 20.50 -1.43
C ALA A 145 25.69 20.88 0.06
N THR A 146 24.70 21.63 0.55
CA THR A 146 24.54 21.97 1.97
C THR A 146 23.11 21.67 2.37
N ALA A 147 22.93 20.65 3.21
CA ALA A 147 21.62 20.22 3.67
C ALA A 147 21.02 21.27 4.63
N PRO A 148 19.81 21.79 4.35
CA PRO A 148 19.11 22.65 5.30
C PRO A 148 18.78 21.93 6.61
N LEU A 149 18.69 20.60 6.56
CA LEU A 149 18.36 19.75 7.70
C LEU A 149 19.51 18.75 7.90
N PRO A 150 20.60 19.17 8.56
CA PRO A 150 21.80 18.36 8.72
C PRO A 150 21.62 17.29 9.81
N GLU A 151 22.54 16.33 9.85
CA GLU A 151 22.65 15.38 10.95
C GLU A 151 22.84 16.12 12.30
N PRO A 152 22.18 15.67 13.39
CA PRO A 152 21.24 14.55 13.54
C PRO A 152 19.77 14.94 13.41
N PHE A 153 19.47 16.18 13.02
CA PHE A 153 18.10 16.67 12.99
C PHE A 153 17.25 15.97 11.92
N ASP A 154 17.88 15.48 10.86
CA ASP A 154 17.24 14.68 9.81
C ASP A 154 16.75 13.34 10.31
N LEU A 155 17.54 12.66 11.13
CA LEU A 155 17.15 11.42 11.80
C LEU A 155 15.96 11.65 12.72
N LEU A 156 15.99 12.74 13.50
CA LEU A 156 14.85 13.11 14.35
C LEU A 156 13.59 13.38 13.52
N ALA A 157 13.72 14.05 12.37
CA ALA A 157 12.60 14.26 11.46
C ALA A 157 12.06 12.94 10.90
N VAL A 158 12.92 11.99 10.53
CA VAL A 158 12.49 10.64 10.10
C VAL A 158 11.71 9.94 11.20
N VAL A 159 12.19 9.99 12.45
CA VAL A 159 11.51 9.39 13.61
C VAL A 159 10.12 10.00 13.81
N VAL A 160 9.99 11.33 13.70
CA VAL A 160 8.70 12.02 13.83
C VAL A 160 7.75 11.60 12.69
N VAL A 161 8.21 11.62 11.45
CA VAL A 161 7.40 11.20 10.28
C VAL A 161 6.99 9.73 10.42
N ALA A 162 7.91 8.85 10.83
CA ALA A 162 7.63 7.45 11.04
C ALA A 162 6.60 7.22 12.16
N GLY A 163 6.73 7.91 13.29
CA GLY A 163 5.79 7.82 14.40
C GLY A 163 4.39 8.30 14.01
N ALA A 164 4.30 9.46 13.35
CA ALA A 164 3.04 10.01 12.85
C ALA A 164 2.38 9.08 11.82
N SER A 165 3.17 8.58 10.87
CA SER A 165 2.73 7.63 9.85
C SER A 165 2.25 6.31 10.47
N TYR A 166 2.99 5.74 11.41
CA TYR A 166 2.61 4.51 12.10
C TYR A 166 1.27 4.67 12.82
N TRP A 167 1.10 5.77 13.56
CA TRP A 167 -0.15 6.03 14.27
C TRP A 167 -1.33 6.19 13.30
N TRP A 168 -1.12 6.92 12.19
CA TRP A 168 -2.14 7.07 11.15
C TRP A 168 -2.45 5.74 10.48
N ALA A 169 -1.44 4.94 10.13
CA ALA A 169 -1.59 3.61 9.54
C ALA A 169 -2.44 2.70 10.43
N VAL A 170 -2.11 2.62 11.72
CA VAL A 170 -2.85 1.82 12.71
C VAL A 170 -4.30 2.27 12.84
N ARG A 171 -4.54 3.59 12.88
CA ARG A 171 -5.89 4.16 12.98
C ARG A 171 -6.71 3.94 11.70
N SER A 172 -6.05 3.96 10.55
CA SER A 172 -6.67 3.81 9.24
C SER A 172 -6.89 2.34 8.84
N GLY A 173 -6.20 1.41 9.50
CA GLY A 173 -6.31 -0.02 9.25
C GLY A 173 -7.73 -0.52 9.51
N PHE A 174 -8.34 -1.09 8.48
CA PHE A 174 -9.66 -1.70 8.59
C PHE A 174 -9.57 -3.00 9.39
N HIS A 175 -10.46 -3.15 10.38
CA HIS A 175 -11.00 -4.46 10.71
C HIS A 175 -11.87 -4.86 9.53
N THR A 176 -11.28 -5.51 8.52
CA THR A 176 -12.07 -6.07 7.42
C THR A 176 -13.06 -7.06 8.02
N ALA A 177 -14.26 -7.19 7.44
CA ALA A 177 -15.23 -8.20 7.88
C ALA A 177 -14.60 -9.61 7.95
N GLN A 178 -13.61 -9.88 7.11
CA GLN A 178 -12.80 -11.10 7.11
C GLN A 178 -11.86 -11.24 8.32
N LEU A 179 -11.26 -10.14 8.79
CA LEU A 179 -10.50 -10.11 10.04
C LEU A 179 -11.43 -10.27 11.24
N GLN A 180 -12.64 -9.70 11.18
CA GLN A 180 -13.69 -9.91 12.17
C GLN A 180 -14.11 -11.38 12.20
N ASP A 181 -14.49 -11.97 11.05
CA ASP A 181 -14.88 -13.39 10.91
C ASP A 181 -13.75 -14.34 11.35
N ALA A 182 -12.49 -14.01 11.06
CA ALA A 182 -11.34 -14.81 11.48
C ALA A 182 -11.02 -14.69 12.98
N LEU A 183 -11.36 -13.56 13.60
CA LEU A 183 -11.23 -13.33 15.05
C LEU A 183 -12.43 -13.89 15.82
N ASP A 184 -13.61 -13.89 15.21
CA ASP A 184 -14.85 -14.42 15.77
C ASP A 184 -14.91 -15.95 15.65
N GLY A 185 -14.15 -16.54 14.72
CA GLY A 185 -13.94 -17.98 14.55
C GLY A 185 -15.19 -18.74 14.08
N PRO A 186 -15.08 -19.85 13.34
CA PRO A 186 -16.17 -20.81 13.31
C PRO A 186 -16.33 -21.34 14.74
N ALA A 187 -17.49 -21.06 15.37
CA ALA A 187 -17.90 -21.74 16.59
C ALA A 187 -17.65 -23.23 16.38
N GLU A 188 -16.83 -23.82 17.25
CA GLU A 188 -16.47 -25.24 17.25
C GLU A 188 -17.65 -26.07 16.75
N GLU A 189 -17.54 -26.62 15.53
CA GLU A 189 -18.44 -27.68 15.10
C GLU A 189 -18.29 -28.78 16.16
N PRO A 190 -19.34 -29.15 16.88
CA PRO A 190 -19.22 -30.14 17.94
C PRO A 190 -18.66 -31.41 17.31
N GLU A 191 -17.49 -31.84 17.79
CA GLU A 191 -16.91 -33.14 17.46
C GLU A 191 -18.03 -34.17 17.60
N THR A 192 -18.51 -34.67 16.46
CA THR A 192 -19.43 -35.80 16.48
C THR A 192 -18.61 -36.95 17.04
N PRO A 193 -18.94 -37.52 18.22
CA PRO A 193 -18.12 -38.58 18.78
C PRO A 193 -18.16 -39.75 17.80
N SER A 194 -17.03 -39.98 17.13
CA SER A 194 -16.76 -41.18 16.36
C SER A 194 -16.68 -42.34 17.35
N GLY A 195 -17.84 -42.90 17.67
CA GLY A 195 -17.97 -43.88 18.74
C GLY A 195 -19.37 -44.46 18.86
N GLN A 196 -20.07 -44.72 17.75
CA GLN A 196 -21.10 -45.75 17.75
C GLN A 196 -20.48 -47.08 17.37
N GLU A 197 -20.05 -47.74 18.45
CA GLU A 197 -19.80 -49.16 18.64
C GLU A 197 -20.89 -50.01 17.94
N ILE A 198 -20.62 -50.48 16.71
CA ILE A 198 -21.38 -51.59 16.11
C ILE A 198 -20.77 -52.89 16.63
N THR A 199 -21.17 -53.34 17.82
CA THR A 199 -20.94 -54.75 18.21
C THR A 199 -21.95 -55.18 19.27
N GLY A 200 -22.96 -55.93 18.82
CA GLY A 200 -23.95 -56.57 19.70
C GLY A 200 -24.96 -57.44 18.95
N ALA A 201 -24.47 -58.51 18.30
CA ALA A 201 -24.99 -59.91 18.19
C ALA A 201 -26.52 -60.24 18.15
N PRO A 202 -26.96 -61.47 17.80
CA PRO A 202 -26.46 -62.50 16.86
C PRO A 202 -27.56 -63.18 15.98
N ALA A 203 -27.12 -64.11 15.11
CA ALA A 203 -27.76 -65.36 14.64
C ALA A 203 -29.00 -65.31 13.72
N ALA A 204 -28.84 -65.81 12.48
CA ALA A 204 -29.29 -67.16 12.10
C ALA A 204 -29.01 -67.43 10.60
N GLU A 205 -28.13 -68.40 10.33
CA GLU A 205 -28.19 -69.26 9.13
C GLU A 205 -29.49 -70.08 9.20
N PRO A 206 -30.13 -70.47 8.07
CA PRO A 206 -29.65 -71.67 7.38
C PRO A 206 -29.91 -71.77 5.85
N THR A 207 -29.04 -72.55 5.21
CA THR A 207 -29.29 -73.59 4.18
C THR A 207 -29.72 -73.24 2.75
N ALA A 208 -28.74 -73.48 1.85
CA ALA A 208 -28.71 -74.56 0.84
C ALA A 208 -29.54 -74.50 -0.45
N SER A 209 -28.90 -75.08 -1.49
CA SER A 209 -29.48 -75.73 -2.69
C SER A 209 -29.87 -74.78 -3.82
N SER A 210 -29.62 -75.01 -5.11
CA SER A 210 -28.82 -75.96 -5.91
C SER A 210 -29.01 -75.50 -7.37
N GLY A 211 -28.13 -75.93 -8.28
CA GLY A 211 -28.57 -76.25 -9.64
C GLY A 211 -28.15 -75.31 -10.77
N THR A 212 -27.20 -75.84 -11.55
CA THR A 212 -26.95 -75.69 -13.01
C THR A 212 -26.54 -74.35 -13.57
#